data_AF-F5NVK4-F1
#
_entry.id   AF-F5NVK4-F1
#
_cell.length_a   1.000
_cell.length_b   1.000
_cell.length_c   1.000
_cell.angle_alpha   90.00
_cell.angle_beta   90.00
_cell.angle_gamma   90.00
#
_symmetry.space_group_name_H-M   'P 1'
#
loop_
_entity.id
_entity.type
_entity.pdbx_description
1 polymer ?
#
loop_
_entity_poly.entity_id
_entity_poly.type
_entity_poly.pdbx_seq_one_letter_code
_entity_poly.pdbx_strand_id
1 'polypeptide(L)'
;MLPENWWQHPAALGATDSDIEIIKRQWGAFYGTDLELQLRRRGIDTIVLCGISTNIGVESTARNAWELGFNLVIAEDACSAASAEQHNNSINHIYPRIARVRSVEEILHAL
;
A
#
# COMPACT_ATOMS: atom_id res chain seq x y z
N MET A 1 -22.75 8.97 -8.92
CA MET A 1 -22.36 7.83 -9.78
C MET A 1 -20.87 7.99 -10.06
N LEU A 2 -20.09 6.91 -10.05
CA LEU A 2 -18.67 6.98 -10.37
C LEU A 2 -18.49 7.21 -11.88
N PRO A 3 -17.45 7.92 -12.33
CA PRO A 3 -17.17 8.09 -13.75
C PRO A 3 -16.77 6.75 -14.41
N GLU A 4 -16.93 6.65 -15.72
CA GLU A 4 -16.66 5.41 -16.48
C GLU A 4 -15.22 4.90 -16.31
N ASN A 5 -14.26 5.81 -16.14
CA ASN A 5 -12.84 5.51 -15.98
C ASN A 5 -12.41 5.26 -14.53
N TRP A 6 -13.34 5.17 -13.57
CA TRP A 6 -13.00 5.07 -12.15
C TRP A 6 -12.08 3.89 -11.81
N TRP A 7 -12.20 2.79 -12.54
CA TRP A 7 -11.42 1.56 -12.31
C TRP A 7 -10.24 1.39 -13.27
N GLN A 8 -9.96 2.37 -14.12
CA GLN A 8 -8.90 2.25 -15.11
C GLN A 8 -7.52 2.50 -14.47
N HIS A 9 -6.64 1.52 -14.57
CA HIS A 9 -5.23 1.71 -14.23
C HIS A 9 -4.57 2.64 -15.25
N PRO A 10 -3.66 3.53 -14.81
CA PRO A 10 -2.88 4.33 -15.74
C PRO A 10 -1.93 3.41 -16.53
N ALA A 11 -1.78 3.64 -17.84
CA ALA A 11 -0.92 2.81 -18.69
C ALA A 11 0.54 2.72 -18.18
N ALA A 12 1.04 3.78 -17.54
CA ALA A 12 2.38 3.81 -16.95
C ALA A 12 2.58 2.84 -15.77
N LEU A 13 1.51 2.30 -15.18
CA LEU A 13 1.61 1.24 -14.17
C LEU A 13 2.14 -0.06 -14.77
N GLY A 14 1.94 -0.27 -16.07
CA GLY A 14 2.43 -1.47 -16.77
C GLY A 14 1.75 -2.77 -16.32
N ALA A 15 0.48 -2.70 -15.91
CA ALA A 15 -0.28 -3.85 -15.43
C ALA A 15 -0.32 -5.00 -16.47
N THR A 16 -0.15 -6.23 -15.97
CA THR A 16 -0.05 -7.46 -16.76
C THR A 16 -0.97 -8.55 -16.19
N ASP A 17 -1.19 -9.62 -16.96
CA ASP A 17 -2.05 -10.74 -16.54
C ASP A 17 -1.51 -11.52 -15.31
N SER A 18 -0.23 -11.36 -14.97
CA SER A 18 0.35 -11.99 -13.77
C SER A 18 0.09 -11.21 -12.49
N ASP A 19 -0.38 -9.95 -12.58
CA ASP A 19 -0.68 -9.12 -11.42
C ASP A 19 -1.98 -9.58 -10.76
N ILE A 20 -2.00 -9.56 -9.42
CA ILE A 20 -3.15 -10.00 -8.64
C ILE A 20 -4.04 -8.79 -8.36
N GLU A 21 -5.18 -8.73 -9.02
CA GLU A 21 -6.19 -7.68 -8.81
C GLU A 21 -6.94 -7.90 -7.49
N ILE A 22 -6.92 -6.89 -6.61
CA ILE A 22 -7.64 -6.91 -5.33
C ILE A 22 -8.71 -5.82 -5.32
N ILE A 23 -9.98 -6.22 -5.23
CA ILE A 23 -11.10 -5.28 -5.10
C ILE A 23 -11.49 -5.12 -3.63
N LYS A 24 -11.14 -3.97 -3.05
CA LYS A 24 -11.56 -3.58 -1.70
C LYS A 24 -12.77 -2.65 -1.73
N ARG A 25 -13.61 -2.69 -0.69
CA ARG A 25 -14.84 -1.88 -0.58
C ARG A 25 -14.77 -0.75 0.45
N GLN A 26 -13.62 -0.62 1.12
CA GLN A 26 -13.34 0.41 2.12
C GLN A 26 -11.86 0.84 2.05
N TRP A 27 -11.40 1.59 3.06
CA TRP A 27 -10.05 2.15 3.09
C TRP A 27 -8.97 1.06 3.11
N GLY A 28 -9.00 0.17 4.11
CA GLY A 28 -8.06 -0.94 4.24
C GLY A 28 -8.28 -2.04 3.21
N ALA A 29 -7.19 -2.61 2.69
CA ALA A 29 -7.21 -3.63 1.65
C ALA A 29 -7.45 -5.06 2.13
N PHE A 30 -7.41 -5.33 3.44
CA PHE A 30 -7.56 -6.67 4.00
C PHE A 30 -9.01 -7.10 4.23
N TYR A 31 -9.85 -6.22 4.78
CA TYR A 31 -11.21 -6.59 5.14
C TYR A 31 -12.06 -6.93 3.90
N GLY A 32 -12.64 -8.14 3.89
CA GLY A 32 -13.51 -8.60 2.80
C GLY A 32 -12.78 -8.88 1.48
N THR A 33 -11.45 -9.04 1.48
CA THR A 33 -10.65 -9.42 0.32
C THR A 33 -9.89 -10.72 0.58
N ASP A 34 -9.22 -11.24 -0.45
CA ASP A 34 -8.32 -12.39 -0.33
C ASP A 34 -6.84 -11.99 -0.15
N LEU A 35 -6.53 -10.71 0.12
CA LEU A 35 -5.15 -10.21 0.23
C LEU A 35 -4.31 -10.99 1.25
N GLU A 36 -4.81 -11.21 2.46
CA GLU A 36 -4.09 -12.00 3.48
C GLU A 36 -3.89 -13.45 3.03
N LEU A 37 -4.92 -14.05 2.43
CA LEU A 37 -4.87 -15.43 1.95
C LEU A 37 -3.80 -15.60 0.87
N GLN A 38 -3.74 -14.66 -0.08
CA GLN A 38 -2.73 -14.64 -1.14
C GLN A 38 -1.32 -14.54 -0.54
N LEU A 39 -1.10 -13.57 0.36
CA LEU A 39 0.20 -13.34 1.00
C LEU A 39 0.67 -14.59 1.75
N ARG A 40 -0.16 -15.17 2.62
CA ARG A 40 0.22 -16.32 3.45
C ARG A 40 0.45 -17.58 2.63
N ARG A 41 -0.40 -17.89 1.65
CA ARG A 41 -0.25 -19.09 0.82
C ARG A 41 0.96 -19.03 -0.11
N ARG A 42 1.42 -17.82 -0.43
CA ARG A 42 2.63 -17.59 -1.22
C ARG A 42 3.90 -17.49 -0.37
N GLY A 43 3.78 -17.64 0.96
CA GLY A 43 4.92 -17.58 1.88
C GLY A 43 5.52 -16.18 2.03
N ILE A 44 4.74 -15.13 1.78
CA ILE A 44 5.20 -13.74 1.90
C ILE A 44 5.16 -13.30 3.36
N ASP A 45 6.27 -12.78 3.86
CA ASP A 45 6.39 -12.20 5.20
C ASP A 45 6.58 -10.68 5.19
N THR A 46 6.92 -10.09 4.04
CA THR A 46 7.30 -8.69 3.90
C THR A 46 6.51 -8.02 2.79
N ILE A 47 5.95 -6.85 3.08
CA ILE A 47 5.15 -6.05 2.14
C ILE A 47 5.85 -4.71 1.93
N VAL A 48 6.12 -4.38 0.66
CA VAL A 48 6.37 -3.01 0.22
C VAL A 48 5.03 -2.38 -0.15
N LEU A 49 4.69 -1.25 0.47
CA LEU A 49 3.40 -0.59 0.31
C LEU A 49 3.57 0.83 -0.25
N CYS A 50 2.76 1.18 -1.23
CA CYS A 50 2.69 2.49 -1.87
C CYS A 50 1.25 2.87 -2.26
N GLY A 51 1.04 4.07 -2.82
CA GLY A 51 -0.24 4.48 -3.43
C GLY A 51 -0.93 5.70 -2.80
N ILE A 52 -2.25 5.82 -3.01
CA ILE A 52 -3.05 7.01 -2.68
C ILE A 52 -4.35 6.59 -1.94
N SER A 53 -4.76 7.23 -0.84
CA SER A 53 -4.08 8.29 -0.08
C SER A 53 -3.19 7.73 1.03
N THR A 54 -2.03 8.36 1.24
CA THR A 54 -1.04 8.02 2.29
C THR A 54 -1.67 7.83 3.65
N ASN A 55 -2.52 8.74 4.11
CA ASN A 55 -3.06 8.72 5.47
C ASN A 55 -4.44 8.04 5.60
N ILE A 56 -4.99 7.50 4.50
CA ILE A 56 -6.34 6.92 4.48
C ILE A 56 -6.28 5.43 4.15
N GLY A 57 -6.22 5.09 2.87
CA GLY A 57 -6.24 3.71 2.40
C GLY A 57 -4.91 3.00 2.63
N VAL A 58 -3.80 3.70 2.35
CA VAL A 58 -2.45 3.18 2.59
C VAL A 58 -2.25 2.95 4.08
N GLU A 59 -2.56 3.94 4.93
CA GLU A 59 -2.35 3.81 6.38
C GLU A 59 -3.26 2.74 7.02
N SER A 60 -4.54 2.65 6.63
CA SER A 60 -5.42 1.58 7.13
C SER A 60 -4.87 0.20 6.79
N THR A 61 -4.36 0.03 5.56
CA THR A 61 -3.75 -1.22 5.10
C THR A 61 -2.44 -1.51 5.86
N ALA A 62 -1.60 -0.51 6.07
CA ALA A 62 -0.35 -0.64 6.81
C ALA A 62 -0.57 -1.07 8.27
N ARG A 63 -1.54 -0.45 8.96
CA ARG A 63 -1.90 -0.80 10.34
C ARG A 63 -2.36 -2.26 10.43
N ASN A 64 -3.24 -2.69 9.52
CA ASN A 64 -3.69 -4.09 9.49
C ASN A 64 -2.54 -5.05 9.17
N ALA A 65 -1.69 -4.75 8.19
CA ALA A 65 -0.57 -5.61 7.84
C ALA A 65 0.41 -5.79 9.01
N TRP A 66 0.71 -4.70 9.74
CA TRP A 66 1.53 -4.76 10.94
C TRP A 66 0.89 -5.60 12.07
N GLU A 67 -0.40 -5.39 12.35
CA GLU A 67 -1.13 -6.19 13.35
C GLU A 67 -1.24 -7.68 12.98
N LEU A 68 -1.29 -7.99 11.68
CA LEU A 68 -1.30 -9.36 11.14
C LEU A 68 0.09 -10.03 11.10
N GLY A 69 1.13 -9.30 11.51
CA GLY A 69 2.50 -9.79 11.65
C GLY A 69 3.36 -9.73 10.39
N PHE A 70 2.96 -8.97 9.36
CA PHE A 70 3.81 -8.75 8.19
C PHE A 70 4.87 -7.68 8.48
N ASN A 71 6.10 -7.93 8.03
CA ASN A 71 7.13 -6.89 7.96
C ASN A 71 6.69 -5.84 6.93
N LEU A 72 6.87 -4.55 7.25
CA LEU A 72 6.37 -3.49 6.39
C LEU A 72 7.48 -2.53 5.96
N VAL A 73 7.43 -2.16 4.68
CA VAL A 73 8.23 -1.09 4.08
C VAL A 73 7.28 -0.12 3.37
N ILE A 74 7.38 1.17 3.66
CA ILE A 74 6.63 2.21 2.94
C ILE A 74 7.57 2.84 1.92
N ALA A 75 7.17 2.83 0.64
CA ALA A 75 7.82 3.61 -0.41
C ALA A 75 7.26 5.04 -0.38
N GLU A 76 7.95 5.95 0.31
CA GLU A 76 7.43 7.28 0.65
C GLU A 76 7.18 8.15 -0.57
N ASP A 77 8.14 8.20 -1.49
CA ASP A 77 8.10 8.93 -2.76
C ASP A 77 7.18 8.29 -3.81
N ALA A 78 6.60 7.11 -3.53
CA ALA A 78 5.51 6.50 -4.28
C ALA A 78 4.14 6.61 -3.57
N CYS A 79 4.04 7.44 -2.55
CA CYS A 79 2.80 7.74 -1.83
C CYS A 79 2.39 9.21 -2.03
N SER A 80 1.09 9.47 -2.06
CA SER A 80 0.58 10.85 -2.01
C SER A 80 -0.72 10.96 -1.23
N ALA A 81 -1.01 12.13 -0.68
CA ALA A 81 -2.22 12.42 0.09
C ALA A 81 -2.90 13.70 -0.39
N ALA A 82 -4.05 14.02 0.20
CA ALA A 82 -4.79 15.24 -0.17
C ALA A 82 -4.03 16.54 0.20
N SER A 83 -3.09 16.47 1.17
CA SER A 83 -2.12 17.54 1.41
C SER A 83 -0.77 16.96 1.85
N ALA A 84 0.30 17.74 1.64
CA ALA A 84 1.63 17.38 2.15
C ALA A 84 1.65 17.25 3.68
N GLU A 85 0.88 18.07 4.40
CA GLU A 85 0.75 17.96 5.86
C GLU A 85 0.19 16.61 6.29
N GLN A 86 -0.87 16.14 5.62
CA GLN A 86 -1.47 14.83 5.90
C GLN A 86 -0.53 13.68 5.57
N HIS A 87 0.17 13.75 4.43
CA HIS A 87 1.20 12.78 4.06
C HIS A 87 2.32 12.74 5.11
N ASN A 88 2.91 13.90 5.42
CA ASN A 88 4.02 14.05 6.35
C ASN A 88 3.65 13.61 7.76
N ASN A 89 2.42 13.85 8.22
CA ASN A 89 2.00 13.43 9.54
C ASN A 89 2.07 11.89 9.70
N SER A 90 1.56 11.15 8.71
CA SER A 90 1.63 9.68 8.73
C SER A 90 3.07 9.18 8.58
N ILE A 91 3.84 9.79 7.67
CA ILE A 91 5.26 9.47 7.42
C ILE A 91 6.15 9.70 8.64
N ASN A 92 5.91 10.77 9.39
CA ASN A 92 6.79 11.12 10.51
C ASN A 92 6.34 10.51 11.85
N HIS A 93 5.03 10.29 12.06
CA HIS A 93 4.51 9.95 13.38
C HIS A 93 3.89 8.55 13.48
N ILE A 94 3.45 7.96 12.36
CA ILE A 94 2.79 6.65 12.35
C ILE A 94 3.71 5.60 11.78
N TYR A 95 4.14 5.74 10.53
CA TYR A 95 4.87 4.69 9.82
C TYR A 95 6.18 4.26 10.49
N PRO A 96 7.00 5.13 11.09
CA PRO A 96 8.23 4.71 11.78
C PRO A 96 7.99 3.77 12.97
N ARG A 97 6.75 3.70 13.47
CA ARG A 97 6.35 2.81 14.57
C ARG A 97 5.92 1.42 14.10
N ILE A 98 5.58 1.27 12.82
CA ILE A 98 4.98 0.04 12.26
C ILE A 98 5.67 -0.45 10.98
N ALA A 99 6.62 0.32 10.43
CA ALA A 99 7.24 0.09 9.14
C ALA A 99 8.64 0.73 9.04
N ARG A 100 9.42 0.29 8.05
CA ARG A 100 10.60 1.02 7.57
C ARG A 100 10.17 1.96 6.45
N VAL A 101 10.37 3.27 6.60
CA VAL A 101 10.08 4.26 5.55
C VAL A 101 11.32 4.44 4.68
N ARG A 102 11.21 4.27 3.36
CA ARG A 102 12.32 4.29 2.39
C ARG A 102 11.89 4.97 1.09
N SER A 103 12.86 5.43 0.30
CA SER A 103 12.59 5.82 -1.08
C SER A 103 12.43 4.59 -1.99
N VAL A 104 11.81 4.77 -3.15
CA VAL A 104 11.74 3.74 -4.20
C VAL A 104 13.14 3.29 -4.59
N GLU A 105 14.09 4.22 -4.72
CA GLU A 105 15.48 3.91 -5.07
C GLU A 105 16.13 2.98 -4.03
N GLU A 106 15.98 3.28 -2.74
CA GLU A 106 16.52 2.44 -1.66
C GLU A 106 15.91 1.05 -1.66
N ILE A 107 14.61 0.93 -1.98
CA ILE A 107 13.92 -0.36 -2.06
C ILE A 107 14.42 -1.16 -3.27
N LEU A 108 14.56 -0.53 -4.43
CA LEU A 108 15.09 -1.17 -5.64
C LEU A 108 16.51 -1.71 -5.43
N HIS A 109 17.35 -1.01 -4.67
CA HIS A 109 18.69 -1.49 -4.32
C HIS A 109 18.70 -2.66 -3.32
N ALA A 110 17.60 -2.93 -2.63
CA ALA A 110 17.50 -3.94 -1.58
C ALA A 110 16.80 -5.24 -2.03
N LEU A 111 16.30 -5.30 -3.27
CA LEU A 111 15.67 -6.47 -3.90
C LEU A 111 16.70 -7.25 -4.74
#